data_AF-A0AA97DV47-F1
#
_entry.id   AF-A0AA97DV47-F1
#
_cell.length_a   1.000
_cell.length_b   1.000
_cell.length_c   1.000
_cell.angle_alpha   90.00
_cell.angle_beta   90.00
_cell.angle_gamma   90.00
#
_symmetry.space_group_name_H-M   'P 1'
#
loop_
_entity.id
_entity.type
_entity.pdbx_description
1 polymer ?
#
loop_
_entity_poly.entity_id
_entity_poly.type
_entity_poly.pdbx_seq_one_letter_code
_entity_poly.pdbx_strand_id
1 'polypeptide(L)' 'MANLMLYAKGKGDTRFGAVDMANGAFPVPLMYATLVPEVKLETLKQRAGLLHRMHPDTVFQVRYAGTAKVLFQSGGEAE' A
#
# COMPACT_ATOMS: atom_id res chain seq x y z
N MET A 1 -1.81 20.04 -1.10
CA MET A 1 -2.40 18.84 -1.76
C MET A 1 -1.63 17.64 -1.22
N ALA A 2 -2.29 16.68 -0.58
CA ALA A 2 -1.61 15.53 0.00
C ALA A 2 -1.43 14.40 -1.03
N ASN A 3 -0.33 13.67 -0.91
CA ASN A 3 -0.07 12.47 -1.70
C ASN A 3 -0.30 11.24 -0.84
N LEU A 4 -0.76 10.17 -1.48
CA LEU A 4 -0.97 8.86 -0.93
C LEU A 4 0.10 7.90 -1.43
N MET A 5 0.34 6.85 -0.68
CA MET A 5 1.19 5.72 -1.05
C MET A 5 0.51 4.42 -0.66
N LEU A 6 0.71 3.40 -1.48
CA LEU A 6 0.36 2.03 -1.15
C LEU A 6 1.59 1.32 -0.59
N TYR A 7 1.39 0.61 0.50
CA TYR A 7 2.39 -0.19 1.18
C TYR A 7 1.98 -1.65 1.19
N ALA A 8 2.96 -2.54 1.18
CA ALA A 8 2.79 -3.98 1.29
C ALA A 8 3.70 -4.54 2.38
N LYS A 9 3.21 -5.55 3.09
CA LYS A 9 3.98 -6.33 4.06
C LYS A 9 3.64 -7.80 3.85
N GLY A 10 4.62 -8.58 3.39
CA GLY A 10 4.47 -10.01 3.21
C GLY A 10 4.47 -10.76 4.53
N LYS A 11 4.07 -12.03 4.48
CA LYS A 11 4.16 -12.95 5.62
C LYS A 11 5.63 -13.18 5.99
N GLY A 12 5.96 -12.92 7.26
CA GLY A 12 7.34 -13.01 7.78
C GLY A 12 8.13 -11.71 7.68
N ASP A 13 7.63 -10.70 6.95
CA ASP A 13 8.26 -9.39 6.93
C ASP A 13 8.06 -8.68 8.28
N THR A 14 9.09 -7.98 8.74
CA THR A 14 9.00 -7.17 9.97
C THR A 14 8.50 -5.75 9.70
N ARG A 15 8.57 -5.27 8.45
CA ARG A 15 8.28 -3.88 8.06
C ARG A 15 7.50 -3.83 6.75
N PHE A 16 6.75 -2.74 6.56
CA PHE A 16 6.10 -2.43 5.30
C PHE A 16 7.12 -1.86 4.29
N GLY A 17 7.09 -2.36 3.07
CA GLY A 17 7.67 -1.70 1.90
C GLY A 17 6.62 -0.93 1.10
N ALA A 18 7.05 -0.11 0.16
CA ALA A 18 6.16 0.55 -0.77
C ALA A 18 5.73 -0.39 -1.90
N VAL A 19 4.72 0.03 -2.66
CA VAL A 19 4.32 -0.60 -3.92
C VAL A 19 4.73 0.30 -5.08
N ASP A 20 5.48 -0.26 -6.02
CA ASP A 20 5.70 0.32 -7.34
C ASP A 20 4.53 -0.11 -8.25
N MET A 21 3.59 0.79 -8.47
CA MET A 21 2.42 0.53 -9.31
C MET A 21 2.71 0.56 -10.80
N ALA A 22 3.84 1.15 -11.22
CA ALA A 22 4.22 1.19 -12.62
C ALA A 22 4.76 -0.16 -13.08
N ASN A 23 5.60 -0.79 -12.24
CA ASN A 23 6.19 -2.10 -12.53
C ASN A 23 5.45 -3.27 -11.86
N GLY A 24 4.47 -2.99 -11.00
CA GLY A 24 3.71 -4.01 -10.27
C GLY A 24 4.53 -4.74 -9.19
N ALA A 25 5.61 -4.11 -8.71
CA ALA A 25 6.53 -4.73 -7.76
C ALA A 25 6.23 -4.31 -6.32
N PHE A 26 6.27 -5.28 -5.40
CA PHE A 26 6.14 -5.07 -3.96
C PHE A 26 6.63 -6.29 -3.16
N PRO A 27 7.10 -6.08 -1.92
CA PRO A 27 7.46 -4.78 -1.33
C PRO A 27 8.74 -4.20 -1.98
N VAL A 28 8.80 -2.88 -2.18
CA VAL A 28 10.00 -2.16 -2.67
C VAL A 28 10.44 -1.04 -1.72
N PRO A 29 11.71 -0.59 -1.78
CA PRO A 29 12.16 0.59 -1.04
C PRO A 29 11.38 1.86 -1.43
N LEU A 30 11.29 2.82 -0.51
CA LEU A 30 10.54 4.07 -0.70
C LEU A 30 10.95 4.88 -1.94
N MET A 31 12.20 4.75 -2.40
CA MET A 31 12.67 5.45 -3.61
C MET A 31 11.93 5.03 -4.89
N TYR A 32 11.30 3.84 -4.89
CA TYR A 32 10.50 3.31 -6.00
C TYR A 32 8.99 3.45 -5.77
N ALA A 33 8.58 4.11 -4.69
CA ALA A 33 7.18 4.24 -4.36
C ALA A 33 6.43 5.08 -5.39
N THR A 34 5.26 4.62 -5.80
CA THR A 34 4.36 5.45 -6.59
C THR A 34 3.56 6.39 -5.70
N LEU A 35 3.76 7.70 -5.89
CA LEU A 35 2.92 8.74 -5.27
C LEU A 35 1.60 8.87 -6.03
N VAL A 36 0.50 8.94 -5.28
CA VAL A 36 -0.85 9.02 -5.84
C VAL A 36 -1.56 10.25 -5.28
N PRO A 37 -2.15 11.12 -6.13
CA PRO A 37 -2.95 12.24 -5.63
C PRO A 37 -4.11 11.76 -4.75
N GLU A 38 -4.40 12.47 -3.66
CA GLU A 38 -5.47 12.13 -2.70
C GLU A 38 -6.85 11.96 -3.36
N VAL A 39 -7.13 12.68 -4.45
CA VAL A 39 -8.39 12.57 -5.22
C VAL A 39 -8.64 11.15 -5.76
N LYS A 40 -7.61 10.31 -5.82
CA LYS A 40 -7.69 8.91 -6.28
C LYS A 40 -7.73 7.89 -5.12
N LEU A 41 -8.04 8.32 -3.90
CA LEU A 41 -8.08 7.45 -2.72
C LEU A 41 -8.94 6.20 -2.94
N GLU A 42 -10.17 6.35 -3.42
CA GLU A 42 -11.08 5.22 -3.59
C GLU A 42 -10.56 4.20 -4.62
N THR A 43 -9.96 4.67 -5.72
CA THR A 43 -9.27 3.80 -6.69
C THR A 43 -8.12 3.05 -6.03
N LEU A 44 -7.36 3.70 -5.15
CA LEU A 44 -6.23 3.09 -4.46
C LEU A 44 -6.69 2.03 -3.44
N LYS A 45 -7.80 2.26 -2.73
CA LYS A 45 -8.44 1.26 -1.84
C LYS A 45 -8.90 0.03 -2.61
N GLN A 46 -9.57 0.23 -3.75
CA GLN A 46 -10.00 -0.87 -4.62
C GLN A 46 -8.80 -1.68 -5.11
N ARG A 47 -7.71 -1.01 -5.52
CA ARG A 47 -6.48 -1.67 -5.96
C ARG A 47 -5.81 -2.45 -4.83
N ALA A 48 -5.74 -1.90 -3.63
CA ALA A 48 -5.25 -2.62 -2.45
C ALA A 48 -6.06 -3.89 -2.17
N GLY A 49 -7.39 -3.81 -2.27
CA GLY A 49 -8.27 -4.97 -2.14
C GLY A 49 -8.06 -6.03 -3.23
N LEU A 50 -7.87 -5.62 -4.48
CA LEU A 50 -7.55 -6.54 -5.58
C LEU A 50 -6.20 -7.22 -5.38
N LEU A 51 -5.17 -6.46 -4.99
CA LEU A 51 -3.84 -7.00 -4.72
C LEU A 51 -3.87 -7.99 -3.55
N HIS A 52 -4.62 -7.71 -2.49
CA HIS A 52 -4.79 -8.67 -1.40
C HIS A 52 -5.49 -9.96 -1.84
N ARG A 53 -6.51 -9.89 -2.70
CA ARG A 53 -7.15 -11.10 -3.25
C ARG A 53 -6.19 -11.95 -4.08
N MET A 54 -5.24 -11.33 -4.78
CA MET A 54 -4.20 -12.02 -5.54
C MET A 54 -3.06 -12.54 -4.66
N HIS A 55 -2.80 -11.88 -3.53
CA HIS A 55 -1.72 -12.16 -2.60
C HIS A 55 -2.26 -12.19 -1.16
N PRO A 56 -3.00 -13.25 -0.77
CA PRO A 56 -3.74 -13.29 0.49
C PRO A 56 -2.84 -13.29 1.73
N ASP A 57 -1.59 -13.73 1.60
CA ASP A 57 -0.59 -13.67 2.68
C ASP A 57 0.08 -12.30 2.83
N THR A 58 -0.31 -11.30 2.03
CA THR A 58 0.27 -9.95 2.06
C THR A 58 -0.76 -8.94 2.57
N VAL A 59 -0.34 -8.12 3.53
CA VAL A 59 -1.12 -6.98 4.03
C VAL A 59 -0.82 -5.76 3.18
N PHE A 60 -1.86 -5.09 2.69
CA PHE A 60 -1.74 -3.86 1.93
C PHE A 60 -2.34 -2.68 2.70
N GLN A 61 -1.64 -1.55 2.73
CA GLN A 61 -2.11 -0.35 3.41
C GLN A 61 -1.99 0.90 2.53
N VAL A 62 -3.05 1.70 2.50
CA VAL A 62 -3.02 3.05 1.94
C VAL A 62 -2.72 4.03 3.07
N ARG A 63 -1.68 4.86 2.90
CA ARG A 63 -1.28 5.90 3.86
C ARG A 63 -1.03 7.22 3.15
N TYR A 64 -1.07 8.33 3.89
CA TYR A 64 -0.48 9.58 3.38
C TYR A 64 1.05 9.41 3.26
N ALA A 65 1.60 9.88 2.15
CA ALA A 65 3.04 9.86 1.89
C ALA A 65 3.80 10.59 3.01
N GLY A 66 4.84 9.94 3.54
CA GLY A 66 5.65 10.50 4.62
C GLY A 66 4.99 10.49 6.01
N THR A 67 3.86 9.79 6.20
CA THR A 67 3.18 9.72 7.50
C THR A 67 2.90 8.27 7.93
N ALA A 68 2.62 8.07 9.22
CA ALA A 68 2.13 6.81 9.75
C ALA A 68 0.60 6.64 9.65
N LYS A 69 -0.14 7.66 9.15
CA LYS A 69 -1.60 7.65 9.15
C LYS A 69 -2.14 6.67 8.10
N VAL A 70 -2.75 5.58 8.56
CA VAL A 70 -3.41 4.57 7.73
C VAL A 70 -4.82 5.04 7.38
N LEU A 71 -5.16 5.02 6.10
CA LEU A 71 -6.47 5.39 5.57
C LEU A 71 -7.30 4.17 5.18
N PHE A 72 -6.64 3.06 4.88
CA PHE A 72 -7.26 1.81 4.51
C PHE A 72 -6.26 0.66 4.66
N GLN A 73 -6.73 -0.52 5.05
CA GLN A 73 -5.96 -1.75 5.09
C GLN A 73 -6.77 -2.87 4.42
N SER A 74 -6.08 -3.73 3.68
CA SER A 74 -6.63 -4.99 3.18
C SER A 74 -5.71 -6.15 3.57
N GLY A 75 -6.28 -7.15 4.24
CA GLY A 75 -5.53 -8.24 4.85
C GLY A 75 -4.99 -7.89 6.23
N GLY A 76 -4.68 -8.92 7.03
CA GLY A 76 -4.16 -8.79 8.40
C GLY A 76 -5.15 -8.14 9.38
N GLU A 77 -4.90 -8.30 10.68
CA GLU A 77 -5.63 -7.53 11.68
C GLU A 77 -5.21 -6.05 11.61
N ALA A 78 -6.19 -5.16 11.65
CA ALA A 78 -5.96 -3.73 11.82
C ALA A 78 -5.69 -3.51 13.31
N GLU A 79 -4.44 -3.69 13.74
CA GLU A 79 -3.96 -3.19 15.04
C GLU A 79 -3.60 -1.72 14.95
#